data_AF-A0A1M6APL0-F1
#
_entry.id   AF-A0A1M6APL0-F1
#
_cell.length_a   1.000
_cell.length_b   1.000
_cell.length_c   1.000
_cell.angle_alpha   90.00
_cell.angle_beta   90.00
_cell.angle_gamma   90.00
#
_symmetry.space_group_name_H-M   'P 1'
#
loop_
_entity.id
_entity.type
_entity.pdbx_description
1 polymer ?
#
loop_
_entity_poly.entity_id
_entity_poly.type
_entity_poly.pdbx_seq_one_letter_code
_entity_poly.pdbx_strand_id
1 'polypeptide(L)'
;MAQDLRELFKEDRAGVQQTAMLKNHEKRFEQLLEQRLPQAETVSVTSNNKFYWMKIAAVLVVAVSLFSWFAVQNLNAPVDSVVVNTSTTLDKENKVEKEVYLSDISPEFKQIEDYYLANINTELSQLTVTKENKELIDSFMVQLKQLDKEYGRLNAEIKETGIDEQTVSALINNLELRLDLLFKLKDKLKEIKKESLQQIQGEQI
;
A
#
# COMPACT_ATOMS: atom_id res chain seq x y z
N MET A 1 25.78 25.20 23.94
CA MET A 1 26.07 23.93 24.64
C MET A 1 24.78 23.15 24.66
N ALA A 2 24.70 22.03 23.94
CA ALA A 2 23.49 21.21 23.91
C ALA A 2 23.47 20.35 25.19
N GLN A 3 22.43 20.49 26.02
CA GLN A 3 22.21 19.58 27.13
C GLN A 3 21.75 18.23 26.58
N ASP A 4 22.44 17.15 26.95
CA ASP A 4 22.06 15.80 26.59
C ASP A 4 20.75 15.43 27.32
N LEU A 5 19.69 15.20 26.57
CA LEU A 5 18.38 14.79 27.08
C LEU A 5 18.48 13.52 27.93
N ARG A 6 19.43 12.62 27.63
CA ARG A 6 19.65 11.39 28.39
C ARG A 6 20.11 11.66 29.82
N GLU A 7 20.84 12.74 30.06
CA GLU A 7 21.27 13.14 31.42
C GLU A 7 20.13 13.83 32.16
N LEU A 8 19.36 14.69 31.49
CA LEU A 8 18.21 15.38 32.06
C LEU A 8 17.16 14.38 32.61
N PHE A 9 16.90 13.29 31.88
CA PHE A 9 15.98 12.23 32.33
C PHE A 9 16.55 11.30 33.41
N LYS A 10 17.87 11.25 33.62
CA LYS A 10 18.47 10.46 34.71
C LYS A 10 18.31 11.17 36.05
N GLU A 11 18.44 12.49 36.07
CA GLU A 11 18.24 13.31 37.27
C GLU A 11 16.77 13.29 37.74
N ASP A 12 15.82 13.45 36.81
CA ASP A 12 14.39 13.35 37.12
C ASP A 12 14.00 11.97 37.69
N ARG A 13 14.58 10.88 37.16
CA ARG A 13 14.29 9.52 37.64
C ARG A 13 14.92 9.21 39.00
N ALA A 14 15.97 9.94 39.40
CA ALA A 14 16.61 9.75 40.70
C ALA A 14 15.83 10.42 41.85
N GLY A 15 15.06 11.48 41.55
CA GLY A 15 14.24 12.21 42.54
C GLY A 15 12.80 11.71 42.67
N VAL A 16 12.28 10.97 41.69
CA VAL A 16 10.90 10.43 41.72
C VAL A 16 10.94 9.04 42.35
N GLN A 17 10.56 8.96 43.64
CA GLN A 17 10.12 7.69 44.19
C GLN A 17 8.99 7.18 43.28
N GLN A 18 9.17 5.99 42.69
CA GLN A 18 8.09 5.30 42.00
C GLN A 18 7.01 4.97 43.04
N THR A 19 6.14 5.92 43.31
CA THR A 19 4.94 5.70 44.10
C THR A 19 4.12 4.68 43.32
N ALA A 20 4.02 3.48 43.90
CA ALA A 20 3.16 2.44 43.37
C ALA A 20 1.79 3.07 43.09
N MET A 21 1.27 2.81 41.89
CA MET A 21 -0.02 3.37 41.46
C MET A 21 -1.07 3.11 42.55
N LEU A 22 -1.83 4.16 42.90
CA LEU A 22 -2.89 4.05 43.90
C LEU A 22 -3.84 2.89 43.53
N LYS A 23 -4.14 2.02 44.49
CA LYS A 23 -5.11 0.93 44.28
C LYS A 23 -6.44 1.52 43.80
N ASN A 24 -7.05 0.92 42.78
CA ASN A 24 -8.30 1.34 42.12
C ASN A 24 -8.20 2.50 41.12
N HIS A 25 -7.00 2.84 40.63
CA HIS A 25 -6.86 3.78 39.52
C HIS A 25 -7.62 3.34 38.25
N GLU A 26 -7.58 2.05 37.92
CA GLU A 26 -8.26 1.45 36.75
C GLU A 26 -9.76 1.70 36.77
N LYS A 27 -10.44 1.36 37.87
CA LYS A 27 -11.89 1.61 38.02
C LYS A 27 -12.25 3.09 37.91
N ARG A 28 -11.41 3.97 38.46
CA ARG A 28 -11.61 5.43 38.36
C ARG A 28 -11.46 5.90 36.92
N PHE A 29 -10.52 5.33 36.18
CA PHE A 29 -10.33 5.62 34.76
C PHE A 29 -11.51 5.14 33.93
N GLU A 30 -11.99 3.91 34.13
CA GLU A 30 -13.17 3.36 33.46
C GLU A 30 -14.40 4.25 33.65
N GLN A 31 -14.67 4.68 34.89
CA GLN A 31 -15.79 5.60 35.18
C GLN A 31 -15.66 6.94 34.45
N LEU A 32 -14.45 7.50 34.38
CA LEU A 32 -14.21 8.75 33.66
C LEU A 32 -14.29 8.56 32.15
N LEU A 33 -13.90 7.39 31.64
CA LEU A 33 -13.98 7.04 30.24
C LEU A 33 -15.44 6.91 29.80
N GLU A 34 -16.27 6.17 30.55
CA GLU A 34 -17.71 6.05 30.30
C GLU A 34 -18.43 7.40 30.39
N GLN A 35 -18.02 8.26 31.33
CA GLN A 35 -18.63 9.59 31.50
C GLN A 35 -18.28 10.56 30.36
N ARG A 36 -17.11 10.39 29.72
CA ARG A 36 -16.55 11.36 28.76
C ARG A 36 -16.62 10.89 27.31
N LEU A 37 -16.83 9.60 27.07
CA LEU A 37 -17.12 9.11 25.73
C LEU A 37 -18.53 9.54 25.33
N PRO A 38 -18.71 10.24 24.19
CA PRO A 38 -20.05 10.50 23.68
C PRO A 38 -20.71 9.15 23.38
N GLN A 39 -21.86 8.87 24.00
CA GLN A 39 -22.63 7.68 23.68
C GLN A 39 -23.03 7.76 22.21
N ALA A 40 -22.63 6.78 21.41
CA ALA A 40 -23.13 6.64 20.06
C ALA A 40 -24.66 6.55 20.12
N GLU A 41 -25.34 7.51 19.50
CA GLU A 41 -26.79 7.54 19.41
C GLU A 41 -27.27 6.25 18.75
N THR A 42 -27.82 5.32 19.55
CA THR A 42 -28.57 4.20 19.03
C THR A 42 -29.91 4.73 18.53
N VAL A 43 -29.96 5.09 17.25
CA VAL A 43 -31.20 5.44 16.56
C VAL A 43 -32.10 4.21 16.55
N SER A 44 -33.13 4.21 17.41
CA SER A 44 -34.18 3.20 17.42
C SER A 44 -35.11 3.42 16.22
N VAL A 45 -34.87 2.70 15.13
CA VAL A 45 -35.76 2.71 13.97
C VAL A 45 -36.84 1.63 14.15
N THR A 46 -38.04 2.05 14.54
CA THR A 46 -39.25 1.24 14.49
C THR A 46 -39.50 0.75 13.06
N SER A 47 -39.58 -0.57 12.90
CA SER A 47 -39.67 -1.24 11.60
C SER A 47 -41.05 -1.06 10.95
N ASN A 48 -41.07 -0.49 9.75
CA ASN A 48 -42.01 -0.83 8.68
C ASN A 48 -41.20 -0.90 7.36
N ASN A 49 -40.58 -2.08 7.15
CA ASN A 49 -39.39 -2.26 6.31
C ASN A 49 -39.65 -2.65 4.83
N LYS A 50 -40.79 -2.27 4.23
CA LYS A 50 -41.06 -2.63 2.82
C LYS A 50 -40.40 -1.68 1.81
N PHE A 51 -40.14 -0.42 2.20
CA PHE A 51 -39.55 0.58 1.30
C PHE A 51 -38.01 0.48 1.19
N TYR A 52 -37.31 0.01 2.22
CA TYR A 52 -35.85 -0.17 2.15
C TYR A 52 -35.45 -1.40 1.32
N TRP A 53 -36.25 -2.47 1.31
CA TRP A 53 -36.00 -3.63 0.45
C TRP A 53 -36.03 -3.26 -1.04
N MET A 54 -36.90 -2.34 -1.45
CA MET A 54 -36.93 -1.83 -2.83
C MET A 54 -35.71 -0.96 -3.18
N LYS A 55 -35.18 -0.19 -2.22
CA LYS A 55 -33.95 0.61 -2.45
C LYS A 55 -32.72 -0.29 -2.63
N ILE A 56 -32.62 -1.35 -1.84
CA ILE A 56 -31.53 -2.33 -1.95
C ILE A 56 -31.58 -3.05 -3.30
N ALA A 57 -32.77 -3.48 -3.72
CA ALA A 57 -32.95 -4.10 -5.04
C ALA A 57 -32.56 -3.14 -6.18
N ALA A 58 -32.96 -1.86 -6.13
CA ALA A 58 -32.62 -0.88 -7.17
C ALA A 58 -31.10 -0.68 -7.31
N VAL A 59 -30.37 -0.60 -6.19
CA VAL A 59 -28.90 -0.48 -6.22
C VAL A 59 -28.25 -1.74 -6.80
N LEU A 60 -28.74 -2.93 -6.43
CA LEU A 60 -28.22 -4.19 -6.98
C LEU A 60 -28.49 -4.32 -8.49
N VAL A 61 -29.64 -3.89 -8.99
CA VAL A 61 -29.96 -3.90 -10.42
C VAL A 61 -29.04 -2.96 -11.20
N VAL A 62 -28.76 -1.76 -10.68
CA VAL A 62 -27.80 -0.82 -11.31
C VAL A 62 -26.37 -1.38 -11.27
N ALA A 63 -25.96 -1.99 -10.15
CA ALA A 63 -24.64 -2.60 -10.05
C ALA A 63 -24.47 -3.78 -11.02
N VAL A 64 -25.49 -4.65 -11.14
CA VAL A 64 -25.48 -5.80 -12.05
C VAL A 64 -25.56 -5.36 -13.51
N SER A 65 -26.29 -4.29 -13.85
CA SER A 65 -26.33 -3.78 -15.23
C SER A 65 -25.01 -3.15 -15.65
N LEU A 66 -24.36 -2.36 -14.77
CA LEU A 66 -23.02 -1.82 -15.00
C LEU A 66 -21.97 -2.93 -15.10
N PHE A 67 -22.04 -3.93 -14.21
CA PHE A 67 -21.15 -5.09 -14.24
C PHE A 67 -21.34 -5.94 -15.50
N SER A 68 -22.59 -6.16 -15.92
CA SER A 68 -22.89 -6.90 -17.15
C SER A 68 -22.41 -6.16 -18.40
N TRP A 69 -22.60 -4.84 -18.45
CA TRP A 69 -22.06 -4.01 -19.53
C TRP A 69 -20.52 -4.06 -19.59
N PHE A 70 -19.86 -3.94 -18.44
CA PHE A 70 -18.41 -4.06 -18.33
C PHE A 70 -17.90 -5.45 -18.73
N ALA A 71 -18.57 -6.52 -18.29
CA ALA A 71 -18.23 -7.89 -18.64
C ALA A 71 -18.40 -8.14 -20.15
N VAL A 72 -19.49 -7.67 -20.77
CA VAL A 72 -19.71 -7.80 -22.22
C VAL A 72 -18.65 -7.04 -23.02
N GLN A 73 -18.16 -5.88 -22.55
CA GLN A 73 -17.01 -5.21 -23.19
C GLN A 73 -15.71 -6.02 -23.10
N ASN A 74 -15.47 -6.72 -21.99
CA ASN A 74 -14.24 -7.48 -21.77
C ASN A 74 -14.27 -8.91 -22.34
N LEU A 75 -15.45 -9.49 -22.60
CA LEU A 75 -15.59 -10.84 -23.18
C LEU A 75 -15.68 -10.86 -24.71
N ASN A 76 -15.98 -9.72 -25.37
CA ASN A 76 -15.96 -9.61 -26.84
C ASN A 76 -14.58 -9.28 -27.40
N ALA A 77 -13.50 -9.70 -26.72
CA ALA A 77 -12.17 -9.70 -27.31
C ALA A 77 -12.11 -10.85 -28.34
N PRO A 78 -11.89 -10.60 -29.64
CA PRO A 78 -11.70 -11.67 -30.61
C PRO A 78 -10.47 -12.48 -30.21
N VAL A 79 -10.67 -13.79 -30.05
CA VAL A 79 -9.60 -14.77 -29.84
C VAL A 79 -8.93 -14.99 -31.19
N ASP A 80 -7.82 -14.30 -31.44
CA ASP A 80 -7.01 -14.53 -32.64
C ASP A 80 -6.32 -15.90 -32.52
N SER A 81 -6.79 -16.84 -33.33
CA SER A 81 -6.13 -18.10 -33.61
C SER A 81 -4.88 -17.85 -34.45
N VAL A 82 -3.78 -18.45 -34.01
CA VAL A 82 -2.47 -18.42 -34.67
C VAL A 82 -2.59 -18.99 -36.09
N VAL A 83 -2.41 -18.14 -37.11
CA VAL A 83 -1.91 -18.56 -38.43
C VAL A 83 -1.00 -17.47 -39.00
N VAL A 84 0.13 -17.93 -39.52
CA VAL A 84 1.29 -17.21 -40.04
C VAL A 84 1.04 -16.54 -41.41
N ASN A 85 1.68 -15.38 -41.60
CA ASN A 85 2.16 -14.71 -42.84
C ASN A 85 1.48 -13.43 -43.39
N THR A 86 2.36 -12.43 -43.52
CA THR A 86 2.47 -11.38 -44.57
C THR A 86 1.68 -10.08 -44.39
N SER A 87 2.45 -9.06 -43.98
CA SER A 87 2.33 -7.62 -44.24
C SER A 87 0.96 -7.07 -44.65
N THR A 88 0.38 -6.24 -43.78
CA THR A 88 -0.06 -4.88 -44.14
C THR A 88 -0.06 -4.04 -42.87
N THR A 89 0.74 -2.99 -42.92
CA THR A 89 0.74 -1.83 -42.02
C THR A 89 -0.66 -1.27 -41.86
N LEU A 90 -1.19 -1.32 -40.64
CA LEU A 90 -2.25 -0.42 -40.21
C LEU A 90 -1.87 0.11 -38.84
N ASP A 91 -1.58 1.41 -38.87
CA ASP A 91 -1.19 2.26 -37.78
C ASP A 91 -2.18 2.14 -36.62
N LYS A 92 -1.77 1.43 -35.57
CA LYS A 92 -2.13 1.81 -34.21
C LYS A 92 -0.84 2.19 -33.53
N GLU A 93 -0.47 3.45 -33.76
CA GLU A 93 0.42 4.20 -32.90
C GLU A 93 -0.15 4.10 -31.48
N ASN A 94 0.29 3.08 -30.74
CA ASN A 94 0.31 3.15 -29.29
C ASN A 94 1.23 4.33 -29.00
N LYS A 95 0.64 5.51 -28.89
CA LYS A 95 1.26 6.69 -28.32
C LYS A 95 1.61 6.30 -26.89
N VAL A 96 2.79 5.69 -26.73
CA VAL A 96 3.45 5.54 -25.44
C VAL A 96 3.67 6.96 -24.99
N GLU A 97 2.71 7.49 -24.24
CA GLU A 97 2.75 8.84 -23.74
C GLU A 97 3.93 8.93 -22.80
N LYS A 98 5.06 9.40 -23.34
CA LYS A 98 6.31 9.65 -22.63
C LYS A 98 6.02 10.07 -21.20
N GLU A 99 6.25 9.18 -20.24
CA GLU A 99 6.05 9.48 -18.83
C GLU A 99 6.96 10.65 -18.49
N VAL A 100 6.45 11.65 -17.76
CA VAL A 100 7.30 12.72 -17.25
C VAL A 100 8.08 12.13 -16.11
N TYR A 101 9.40 12.13 -16.22
CA TYR A 101 10.27 11.58 -15.19
C TYR A 101 10.80 12.69 -14.29
N LEU A 102 11.20 12.35 -13.08
CA LEU A 102 11.90 13.31 -12.19
C LEU A 102 13.15 13.88 -12.88
N SER A 103 13.77 13.05 -13.73
CA SER A 103 14.90 13.43 -14.56
C SER A 103 14.62 14.53 -15.60
N ASP A 104 13.36 14.79 -15.95
CA ASP A 104 12.99 15.89 -16.84
C ASP A 104 12.91 17.25 -16.10
N ILE A 105 12.92 17.24 -14.76
CA ILE A 105 12.77 18.43 -13.91
C ILE A 105 14.13 19.07 -13.61
N SER A 106 15.07 18.28 -13.05
CA SER A 106 16.43 18.76 -12.75
C SER A 106 17.45 17.60 -12.67
N PRO A 107 18.75 17.90 -12.83
CA PRO A 107 19.82 16.91 -12.66
C PRO A 107 19.88 16.28 -11.25
N GLU A 108 19.47 17.01 -10.21
CA GLU A 108 19.40 16.52 -8.84
C GLU A 108 18.26 15.52 -8.67
N PHE A 109 17.06 15.83 -9.20
CA PHE A 109 15.93 14.90 -9.17
C PHE A 109 16.19 13.63 -9.99
N LYS A 110 16.92 13.75 -11.11
CA LYS A 110 17.41 12.59 -11.86
C LYS A 110 18.21 11.62 -10.99
N GLN A 111 19.15 12.15 -10.21
CA GLN A 111 20.00 11.30 -9.35
C GLN A 111 19.17 10.56 -8.29
N ILE A 112 18.16 11.22 -7.74
CA ILE A 112 17.23 10.62 -6.77
C ILE A 112 16.42 9.49 -7.43
N GLU A 113 15.84 9.76 -8.59
CA GLU A 113 15.05 8.77 -9.35
C GLU A 113 15.91 7.56 -9.76
N ASP A 114 17.07 7.80 -10.37
CA ASP A 114 18.01 6.77 -10.79
C ASP A 114 18.45 5.92 -9.59
N TYR A 115 18.72 6.55 -8.43
CA TYR A 115 19.07 5.84 -7.19
C TYR A 115 17.95 4.89 -6.75
N TYR A 116 16.71 5.36 -6.64
CA TYR A 116 15.62 4.52 -6.18
C TYR A 116 15.28 3.42 -7.17
N LEU A 117 15.20 3.73 -8.48
CA LEU A 117 14.90 2.73 -9.52
C LEU A 117 15.99 1.64 -9.58
N ALA A 118 17.27 2.01 -9.48
CA ALA A 118 18.36 1.04 -9.47
C ALA A 118 18.25 0.09 -8.27
N ASN A 119 17.96 0.63 -7.07
CA ASN A 119 17.80 -0.17 -5.86
C ASN A 119 16.55 -1.06 -5.91
N ILE A 120 15.41 -0.53 -6.37
CA ILE A 120 14.17 -1.30 -6.55
C ILE A 120 14.42 -2.48 -7.50
N ASN A 121 15.04 -2.23 -8.66
CA ASN A 121 15.35 -3.28 -9.63
C ASN A 121 16.33 -4.31 -9.06
N THR A 122 17.33 -3.85 -8.31
CA THR A 122 18.31 -4.72 -7.64
C THR A 122 17.64 -5.62 -6.61
N GLU A 123 16.78 -5.09 -5.74
CA GLU A 123 16.05 -5.87 -4.73
C GLU A 123 15.07 -6.86 -5.39
N LEU A 124 14.33 -6.42 -6.42
CA LEU A 124 13.44 -7.31 -7.19
C LEU A 124 14.20 -8.46 -7.85
N SER A 125 15.39 -8.20 -8.43
CA SER A 125 16.20 -9.24 -9.09
C SER A 125 16.72 -10.31 -8.14
N GLN A 126 16.83 -10.00 -6.84
CA GLN A 126 17.27 -10.94 -5.81
C GLN A 126 16.11 -11.81 -5.26
N LEU A 127 14.86 -11.51 -5.62
CA LEU A 127 13.71 -12.28 -5.15
C LEU A 127 13.70 -13.67 -5.77
N THR A 128 13.74 -14.68 -4.92
CA THR A 128 13.63 -16.09 -5.31
C THR A 128 12.27 -16.62 -4.87
N VAL A 129 11.45 -17.03 -5.84
CA VAL A 129 10.13 -17.61 -5.58
C VAL A 129 10.25 -19.11 -5.33
N THR A 130 9.79 -19.55 -4.18
CA THR A 130 9.64 -20.97 -3.77
C THR A 130 8.16 -21.25 -3.48
N LYS A 131 7.78 -22.50 -3.25
CA LYS A 131 6.38 -22.85 -2.96
C LYS A 131 5.91 -22.24 -1.63
N GLU A 132 6.82 -22.13 -0.67
CA GLU A 132 6.56 -21.70 0.71
C GLU A 132 6.42 -20.18 0.81
N ASN A 133 7.11 -19.42 -0.04
CA ASN A 133 7.12 -17.96 0.03
C ASN A 133 6.28 -17.26 -1.07
N LYS A 134 5.74 -18.02 -2.03
CA LYS A 134 5.01 -17.48 -3.19
C LYS A 134 3.85 -16.57 -2.77
N GLU A 135 3.01 -17.01 -1.85
CA GLU A 135 1.83 -16.24 -1.42
C GLU A 135 2.22 -14.90 -0.78
N LEU A 136 3.28 -14.92 0.04
CA LEU A 136 3.84 -13.71 0.63
C LEU A 136 4.36 -12.75 -0.45
N ILE A 137 5.16 -13.26 -1.39
CA ILE A 137 5.70 -12.45 -2.49
C ILE A 137 4.57 -11.85 -3.32
N ASP A 138 3.56 -12.65 -3.69
CA ASP A 138 2.41 -12.20 -4.49
C ASP A 138 1.66 -11.04 -3.81
N SER A 139 1.42 -11.14 -2.49
CA SER A 139 0.77 -10.08 -1.71
C SER A 139 1.55 -8.75 -1.74
N PHE A 140 2.88 -8.82 -1.66
CA PHE A 140 3.74 -7.64 -1.76
C PHE A 140 3.79 -7.10 -3.21
N MET A 141 3.78 -7.98 -4.22
CA MET A 141 3.75 -7.55 -5.63
C MET A 141 2.45 -6.81 -5.98
N VAL A 142 1.32 -7.19 -5.40
CA VAL A 142 0.05 -6.45 -5.57
C VAL A 142 0.18 -5.02 -5.05
N GLN A 143 0.79 -4.84 -3.87
CA GLN A 143 1.02 -3.51 -3.29
C GLN A 143 2.00 -2.68 -4.12
N LEU A 144 3.10 -3.28 -4.59
CA LEU A 144 4.05 -2.60 -5.50
C LEU A 144 3.36 -2.17 -6.80
N LYS A 145 2.48 -3.01 -7.36
CA LYS A 145 1.71 -2.67 -8.56
C LYS A 145 0.74 -1.50 -8.33
N GLN A 146 0.19 -1.38 -7.12
CA GLN A 146 -0.63 -0.22 -6.77
C GLN A 146 0.22 1.05 -6.71
N LEU A 147 1.39 0.99 -6.07
CA LEU A 147 2.31 2.12 -6.02
C LEU A 147 2.77 2.53 -7.42
N ASP A 148 3.09 1.58 -8.29
CA ASP A 148 3.48 1.82 -9.68
C ASP A 148 2.38 2.55 -10.48
N LYS A 149 1.12 2.16 -10.30
CA LYS A 149 -0.03 2.87 -10.89
C LYS A 149 -0.16 4.30 -10.36
N GLU A 150 0.02 4.51 -9.06
CA GLU A 150 0.00 5.86 -8.48
C GLU A 150 1.14 6.72 -9.04
N TYR A 151 2.33 6.15 -9.26
CA TYR A 151 3.44 6.85 -9.92
C TYR A 151 3.03 7.31 -11.34
N GLY A 152 2.45 6.40 -12.13
CA GLY A 152 1.92 6.74 -13.46
C GLY A 152 0.82 7.81 -13.42
N ARG A 153 -0.08 7.78 -12.43
CA ARG A 153 -1.12 8.80 -12.21
C ARG A 153 -0.51 10.16 -11.89
N LEU A 154 0.48 10.22 -11.01
CA LEU A 154 1.19 11.45 -10.66
C LEU A 154 1.94 12.03 -11.87
N ASN A 155 2.56 11.18 -12.70
CA ASN A 155 3.20 11.63 -13.95
C ASN A 155 2.19 12.19 -14.96
N ALA A 156 0.98 11.62 -15.03
CA ALA A 156 -0.09 12.17 -15.85
C ALA A 156 -0.58 13.53 -15.32
N GLU A 157 -0.69 13.67 -14.00
CA GLU A 157 -1.06 14.92 -13.34
C GLU A 157 -0.08 16.06 -13.69
N ILE A 158 1.23 15.80 -13.66
CA ILE A 158 2.26 16.79 -14.07
C ILE A 158 2.06 17.27 -15.50
N LYS A 159 1.64 16.39 -16.42
CA LYS A 159 1.39 16.78 -17.83
C LYS A 159 0.22 17.74 -17.95
N GLU A 160 -0.78 17.64 -17.07
CA GLU A 160 -2.00 18.45 -17.10
C GLU A 160 -1.82 19.77 -16.35
N THR A 161 -1.24 19.74 -15.15
CA THR A 161 -1.18 20.89 -14.23
C THR A 161 0.16 21.59 -14.21
N GLY A 162 1.20 20.97 -14.78
CA GLY A 162 2.59 21.41 -14.68
C GLY A 162 3.29 20.85 -13.44
N ILE A 163 4.59 21.15 -13.33
CA ILE A 163 5.42 20.65 -12.22
C ILE A 163 5.12 21.49 -10.96
N ASP A 164 4.67 20.84 -9.90
CA ASP A 164 4.51 21.41 -8.56
C ASP A 164 5.31 20.64 -7.50
N GLU A 165 5.74 21.34 -6.45
CA GLU A 165 6.54 20.76 -5.36
C GLU A 165 5.82 19.59 -4.67
N GLN A 166 4.50 19.67 -4.53
CA GLN A 166 3.71 18.61 -3.91
C GLN A 166 3.72 17.33 -4.76
N THR A 167 3.60 17.47 -6.08
CA THR A 167 3.61 16.33 -7.01
C THR A 167 4.99 15.70 -7.10
N VAL A 168 6.06 16.50 -7.09
CA VAL A 168 7.45 16.00 -7.03
C VAL A 168 7.68 15.23 -5.73
N SER A 169 7.30 15.80 -4.59
CA SER A 169 7.40 15.14 -3.29
C SER A 169 6.60 13.84 -3.26
N ALA A 170 5.40 13.81 -3.86
CA ALA A 170 4.57 12.60 -3.95
C ALA A 170 5.24 11.50 -4.80
N LEU A 171 5.88 11.86 -5.91
CA LEU A 171 6.64 10.91 -6.74
C LEU A 171 7.83 10.31 -5.99
N ILE A 172 8.62 11.13 -5.29
CA ILE A 172 9.73 10.65 -4.46
C ILE A 172 9.22 9.73 -3.36
N ASN A 173 8.18 10.14 -2.63
CA ASN A 173 7.56 9.32 -1.58
C ASN A 173 7.07 7.98 -2.13
N ASN A 174 6.53 7.95 -3.35
CA ASN A 174 6.11 6.69 -3.98
C ASN A 174 7.30 5.74 -4.19
N LEU A 175 8.42 6.24 -4.73
CA LEU A 175 9.65 5.47 -4.92
C LEU A 175 10.20 4.96 -3.58
N GLU A 176 10.20 5.80 -2.55
CA GLU A 176 10.59 5.43 -1.18
C GLU A 176 9.73 4.30 -0.62
N LEU A 177 8.40 4.42 -0.73
CA LEU A 177 7.46 3.40 -0.28
C LEU A 177 7.65 2.07 -1.00
N ARG A 178 7.94 2.09 -2.32
CA ARG A 178 8.24 0.87 -3.08
C ARG A 178 9.49 0.19 -2.56
N LEU A 179 10.56 0.95 -2.28
CA LEU A 179 11.80 0.40 -1.76
C LEU A 179 11.64 -0.13 -0.32
N ASP A 180 10.95 0.60 0.56
CA ASP A 180 10.66 0.16 1.92
C ASP A 180 9.85 -1.14 1.94
N LEU A 181 8.86 -1.25 1.06
CA LEU A 181 8.06 -2.47 0.91
C LEU A 181 8.92 -3.67 0.49
N LEU A 182 9.91 -3.47 -0.37
CA LEU A 182 10.88 -4.51 -0.76
C LEU A 182 11.79 -4.92 0.40
N PHE A 183 12.26 -3.97 1.23
CA PHE A 183 13.03 -4.30 2.42
C PHE A 183 12.20 -5.10 3.44
N LYS A 184 10.94 -4.73 3.66
CA LYS A 184 10.01 -5.49 4.50
C LYS A 184 9.81 -6.91 3.97
N LEU A 185 9.65 -7.08 2.66
CA LEU A 185 9.55 -8.40 2.03
C LEU A 185 10.82 -9.22 2.29
N LYS A 186 12.00 -8.62 2.05
CA LYS A 186 13.29 -9.28 2.29
C LYS A 186 13.43 -9.77 3.73
N ASP A 187 13.03 -8.97 4.70
CA ASP A 187 13.10 -9.37 6.10
C ASP A 187 12.13 -10.50 6.45
N LYS A 188 10.90 -10.46 5.93
CA LYS A 188 9.93 -11.57 6.06
C LYS A 188 10.44 -12.88 5.43
N LEU A 189 11.11 -12.79 4.28
CA LEU A 189 11.71 -13.96 3.63
C LEU A 189 12.85 -14.56 4.47
N LYS A 190 13.64 -13.74 5.16
CA LYS A 190 14.68 -14.22 6.10
C LYS A 190 14.06 -14.92 7.30
N GLU A 191 12.94 -14.41 7.84
CA GLU A 191 12.20 -15.05 8.93
C GLU A 191 11.76 -16.47 8.54
N ILE A 192 11.08 -16.63 7.40
CA ILE A 192 10.63 -17.93 6.89
C ILE A 192 11.80 -18.91 6.68
N LYS A 193 12.92 -18.41 6.13
CA LYS A 193 14.12 -19.25 5.94
C LYS A 193 14.71 -19.70 7.27
N LYS A 194 14.69 -18.86 8.30
CA LYS A 194 15.19 -19.22 9.64
C LYS A 194 14.29 -20.24 10.32
N GLU A 195 12.98 -20.08 10.21
CA GLU A 195 11.99 -21.01 10.78
C GLU A 195 12.10 -22.41 10.16
N SER A 196 12.21 -22.49 8.83
CA SER A 196 12.39 -23.79 8.15
C SER A 196 13.69 -24.49 8.55
N LEU A 197 14.80 -23.75 8.71
CA LEU A 197 16.07 -24.32 9.19
C LEU A 197 16.00 -24.84 10.63
N GLN A 198 15.22 -24.20 11.50
CA GLN A 198 15.03 -24.65 12.90
C GLN A 198 14.16 -25.91 12.97
N GLN A 199 13.12 -26.02 12.15
CA GLN A 199 12.26 -27.22 12.08
C GLN A 199 13.08 -28.46 11.68
N ILE A 200 13.94 -28.33 10.68
CA ILE A 200 14.81 -29.44 10.20
C ILE A 200 15.78 -29.91 11.30
N GLN A 201 16.25 -29.02 12.17
CA GLN A 201 17.17 -29.36 13.25
C GLN A 201 16.45 -29.93 14.48
N GLY A 202 15.20 -29.52 14.73
CA GLY A 202 14.38 -30.02 15.83
C GLY A 202 13.82 -31.43 15.61
N GLU A 203 13.64 -31.85 14.36
CA GLU A 203 13.19 -33.22 14.02
C GLU A 203 14.31 -34.28 14.03
N GLN A 204 15.57 -33.89 14.21
CA GLN A 204 16.72 -34.82 14.25
C GLN A 204 17.25 -35.09 15.67
N ILE A 205 16.46 -34.79 16.70
CA ILE A 205 16.75 -35.06 18.12
C ILE A 205 15.63 -35.92 18.70
#